data_AF-A0A958XJJ7-F1
#
_entry.id   AF-A0A958XJJ7-F1
#
_cell.length_a   1.000
_cell.length_b   1.000
_cell.length_c   1.000
_cell.angle_alpha   90.00
_cell.angle_beta   90.00
_cell.angle_gamma   90.00
#
_symmetry.space_group_name_H-M   'P 1'
#
loop_
_entity.id
_entity.type
_entity.pdbx_description
1 polymer ?
#
loop_
_entity_poly.entity_id
_entity_poly.type
_entity_poly.pdbx_seq_one_letter_code
_entity_poly.pdbx_strand_id
1 'polypeptide(L)'
;MKTRLVCLFALFSTVSLIAQVEWKGGFPGQENNWFCAKNWSDNRIPDDFDNVIIPDVSTSGNHYPVIETQTARVQSLELHSGAKIRIESGAQLTVLGYGIPGGALLNLGAVENYGTLEVIEPVLHAVDYSGKGILIQRRSNLSPDHCKCETTVCL
;
A
#
# COMPACT_ATOMS: atom_id res chain seq x y z
N MET A 1 -53.18 -32.47 5.55
CA MET A 1 -52.26 -32.14 6.67
C MET A 1 -50.99 -31.55 6.07
N LYS A 2 -50.48 -30.50 6.71
CA LYS A 2 -49.49 -29.51 6.24
C LYS A 2 -48.14 -30.09 5.78
N THR A 3 -47.72 -29.68 4.59
CA THR A 3 -46.35 -29.78 4.05
C THR A 3 -45.36 -29.03 4.94
N ARG A 4 -44.21 -29.63 5.23
CA ARG A 4 -43.06 -28.95 5.85
C ARG A 4 -41.83 -29.21 5.00
N LEU A 5 -41.68 -28.38 3.96
CA LEU A 5 -40.43 -28.20 3.24
C LEU A 5 -39.46 -27.50 4.19
N VAL A 6 -38.38 -28.17 4.59
CA VAL A 6 -37.30 -27.58 5.38
C VAL A 6 -36.37 -26.87 4.40
N CYS A 7 -36.46 -25.54 4.32
CA CYS A 7 -35.50 -24.72 3.60
C CYS A 7 -34.20 -24.66 4.41
N LEU A 8 -33.19 -25.41 3.99
CA LEU A 8 -31.82 -25.27 4.48
C LEU A 8 -31.20 -24.05 3.76
N PHE A 9 -31.36 -22.86 4.33
CA PHE A 9 -30.63 -21.67 3.89
C PHE A 9 -29.17 -21.81 4.37
N ALA A 10 -28.30 -22.33 3.50
CA ALA A 10 -26.86 -22.25 3.74
C ALA A 10 -26.43 -20.77 3.63
N LEU A 11 -26.17 -20.15 4.78
CA LEU A 11 -25.43 -18.89 4.85
C LEU A 11 -24.00 -19.16 4.34
N PHE A 12 -23.78 -19.01 3.05
CA PHE A 12 -22.44 -18.82 2.49
C PHE A 12 -21.97 -17.44 2.95
N SER A 13 -21.41 -17.38 4.17
CA SER A 13 -20.63 -16.21 4.56
C SER A 13 -19.34 -16.27 3.76
N THR A 14 -19.21 -15.39 2.76
CA THR A 14 -17.96 -15.23 2.01
C THR A 14 -16.94 -14.65 2.98
N VAL A 15 -16.07 -15.50 3.51
CA VAL A 15 -14.87 -15.04 4.21
C VAL A 15 -13.99 -14.45 3.13
N SER A 16 -13.85 -13.12 3.10
CA SER A 16 -12.85 -12.46 2.24
C SER A 16 -11.48 -12.90 2.74
N LEU A 17 -10.81 -13.74 1.96
CA LEU A 17 -9.40 -14.06 2.19
C LEU A 17 -8.60 -12.85 1.74
N ILE A 18 -7.95 -12.17 2.68
CA ILE A 18 -7.00 -11.12 2.35
C ILE A 18 -5.82 -11.79 1.64
N ALA A 19 -5.62 -11.47 0.36
CA ALA A 19 -4.57 -12.08 -0.44
C ALA A 19 -3.27 -11.26 -0.27
N GLN A 20 -2.13 -11.96 -0.20
CA GLN A 20 -0.82 -11.34 -0.18
C GLN A 20 -0.31 -11.22 -1.62
N VAL A 21 0.06 -10.02 -2.03
CA VAL A 21 0.54 -9.74 -3.40
C VAL A 21 1.90 -9.05 -3.33
N GLU A 22 2.90 -9.66 -3.97
CA GLU A 22 4.30 -9.23 -3.87
C GLU A 22 4.80 -8.62 -5.18
N TRP A 23 5.56 -7.53 -5.09
CA TRP A 23 6.23 -6.91 -6.23
C TRP A 23 7.45 -7.74 -6.67
N LYS A 24 7.52 -8.09 -7.96
CA LYS A 24 8.55 -8.97 -8.53
C LYS A 24 9.83 -8.28 -8.98
N GLY A 25 9.88 -6.95 -8.96
CA GLY A 25 11.01 -6.18 -9.49
C GLY A 25 10.89 -5.80 -10.97
N GLY A 26 9.67 -5.80 -11.50
CA GLY A 26 9.35 -5.26 -12.82
C GLY A 26 9.24 -6.29 -13.97
N PHE A 27 8.56 -5.86 -15.03
CA PHE A 27 8.34 -6.57 -16.29
C PHE A 27 8.96 -5.73 -17.42
N PRO A 28 9.72 -6.33 -18.36
CA PRO A 28 10.40 -5.59 -19.41
C PRO A 28 9.48 -4.62 -20.17
N GLY A 29 9.90 -3.35 -20.24
CA GLY A 29 9.17 -2.24 -20.85
C GLY A 29 8.07 -1.60 -19.99
N GLN A 30 7.84 -2.10 -18.77
CA GLN A 30 6.88 -1.59 -17.78
C GLN A 30 7.41 -1.77 -16.35
N GLU A 31 8.73 -1.70 -16.17
CA GLU A 31 9.44 -2.21 -15.00
C GLU A 31 9.00 -1.57 -13.69
N ASN A 32 8.65 -0.29 -13.71
CA ASN A 32 8.26 0.49 -12.54
C ASN A 32 6.74 0.68 -12.42
N ASN A 33 5.95 0.27 -13.41
CA ASN A 33 4.52 0.60 -13.46
C ASN A 33 3.72 -0.22 -12.42
N TRP A 34 3.21 0.43 -11.37
CA TRP A 34 2.32 -0.19 -10.38
C TRP A 34 1.14 -0.94 -11.02
N PHE A 35 0.58 -0.38 -12.09
CA PHE A 35 -0.61 -0.90 -12.78
C PHE A 35 -0.27 -1.93 -13.87
N CYS A 36 0.99 -2.39 -13.98
CA CYS A 36 1.31 -3.54 -14.80
C CYS A 36 1.10 -4.82 -14.00
N ALA A 37 0.04 -5.57 -14.30
CA ALA A 37 -0.29 -6.82 -13.64
C ALA A 37 0.89 -7.82 -13.59
N LYS A 38 1.73 -7.84 -14.63
CA LYS A 38 2.91 -8.72 -14.72
C LYS A 38 4.02 -8.37 -13.73
N ASN A 39 3.97 -7.22 -13.06
CA ASN A 39 4.93 -6.85 -12.01
C ASN A 39 4.62 -7.52 -10.66
N TRP A 40 3.46 -8.16 -10.52
CA TRP A 40 2.99 -8.73 -9.26
C TRP A 40 3.01 -10.27 -9.26
N SER A 41 3.18 -10.88 -8.09
CA SER A 41 3.24 -12.35 -7.88
C SER A 41 2.09 -13.10 -8.54
N ASP A 42 0.88 -12.54 -8.43
CA ASP A 42 -0.37 -13.18 -8.86
C ASP A 42 -0.78 -12.82 -10.30
N ASN A 43 0.07 -12.04 -11.01
CA ASN A 43 -0.25 -11.49 -12.33
C ASN A 43 -1.55 -10.68 -12.38
N ARG A 44 -1.87 -9.96 -11.29
CA ARG A 44 -2.98 -8.99 -11.19
C ARG A 44 -2.51 -7.73 -10.45
N ILE A 45 -3.21 -6.63 -10.65
CA ILE A 45 -2.96 -5.37 -9.94
C ILE A 45 -3.60 -5.50 -8.54
N PRO A 46 -2.89 -5.15 -7.45
CA PRO A 46 -3.46 -5.13 -6.11
C PRO A 46 -4.64 -4.17 -5.99
N ASP A 47 -5.65 -4.56 -5.21
CA ASP A 47 -6.84 -3.78 -4.88
C ASP A 47 -7.05 -3.64 -3.35
N ASP A 48 -8.21 -3.12 -2.96
CA ASP A 48 -8.58 -2.82 -1.57
C ASP A 48 -8.67 -4.05 -0.66
N PHE A 49 -8.55 -5.26 -1.19
CA PHE A 49 -8.53 -6.51 -0.42
C PHE A 49 -7.13 -7.13 -0.29
N ASP A 50 -6.09 -6.46 -0.80
CA ASP A 50 -4.75 -7.02 -0.89
C ASP A 50 -3.77 -6.45 0.13
N ASN A 51 -3.03 -7.36 0.77
CA ASN A 51 -1.83 -7.05 1.52
C ASN A 51 -0.64 -6.98 0.56
N VAL A 52 -0.14 -5.78 0.31
CA VAL A 52 0.95 -5.57 -0.63
C VAL A 52 2.30 -5.62 0.07
N ILE A 53 3.23 -6.40 -0.48
CA ILE A 53 4.63 -6.46 -0.05
C ILE A 53 5.53 -5.94 -1.16
N ILE A 54 6.36 -4.95 -0.82
CA ILE A 54 7.46 -4.48 -1.68
C ILE A 54 8.78 -4.96 -1.06
N PRO A 55 9.39 -6.03 -1.60
CA PRO A 55 10.66 -6.55 -1.12
C PRO A 55 11.84 -5.70 -1.63
N ASP A 56 13.03 -5.94 -1.08
CA ASP A 56 14.28 -5.47 -1.67
C ASP A 56 14.55 -6.25 -2.97
N VAL A 57 14.44 -5.56 -4.10
CA VAL A 57 14.70 -6.11 -5.44
C VAL A 57 16.01 -5.59 -6.02
N SER A 58 16.90 -5.03 -5.20
CA SER A 58 18.20 -4.49 -5.64
C SER A 58 19.07 -5.52 -6.38
N THR A 59 18.86 -6.82 -6.13
CA THR A 59 19.59 -7.91 -6.77
C THR A 59 18.88 -8.54 -7.97
N SER A 60 17.58 -8.28 -8.18
CA SER A 60 16.76 -8.93 -9.22
C SER A 60 16.32 -8.00 -10.35
N GLY A 61 16.62 -6.71 -10.25
CA GLY A 61 16.34 -5.72 -11.31
C GLY A 61 16.44 -4.28 -10.82
N ASN A 62 16.34 -4.04 -9.51
CA ASN A 62 16.38 -2.73 -8.90
C ASN A 62 15.30 -1.76 -9.44
N HIS A 63 14.17 -2.32 -9.88
CA HIS A 63 13.00 -1.56 -10.32
C HIS A 63 11.92 -1.62 -9.25
N TYR A 64 11.65 -0.46 -8.67
CA TYR A 64 10.65 -0.28 -7.61
C TYR A 64 9.35 0.32 -8.16
N PRO A 65 8.20 0.06 -7.52
CA PRO A 65 6.92 0.58 -7.97
C PRO A 65 6.86 2.11 -7.99
N VAL A 66 6.24 2.62 -9.05
CA VAL A 66 5.88 4.02 -9.26
C VAL A 66 4.38 4.10 -9.57
N ILE A 67 3.67 4.96 -8.85
CA ILE A 67 2.27 5.32 -9.12
C ILE A 67 2.30 6.69 -9.80
N GLU A 68 1.98 6.75 -11.09
CA GLU A 68 2.19 7.95 -11.91
C GLU A 68 1.07 8.99 -11.80
N THR A 69 -0.12 8.70 -12.34
CA THR A 69 -1.25 9.64 -12.40
C THR A 69 -2.58 9.05 -11.94
N GLN A 70 -2.56 7.78 -11.56
CA GLN A 70 -3.74 7.02 -11.15
C GLN A 70 -3.82 6.89 -9.63
N THR A 71 -4.98 6.47 -9.14
CA THR A 71 -5.18 6.11 -7.72
C THR A 71 -4.99 4.61 -7.54
N ALA A 72 -4.11 4.24 -6.61
CA ALA A 72 -4.00 2.88 -6.09
C ALA A 72 -4.62 2.82 -4.70
N ARG A 73 -5.32 1.72 -4.40
CA ARG A 73 -5.95 1.48 -3.09
C ARG A 73 -5.64 0.06 -2.67
N VAL A 74 -5.16 -0.13 -1.45
CA VAL A 74 -4.72 -1.43 -0.91
C VAL A 74 -5.15 -1.62 0.54
N GLN A 75 -5.31 -2.87 0.97
CA GLN A 75 -5.67 -3.19 2.34
C GLN A 75 -4.54 -2.81 3.31
N SER A 76 -3.31 -3.26 2.99
CA SER A 76 -2.10 -2.90 3.72
C SER A 76 -0.90 -2.80 2.79
N LEU A 77 0.14 -2.12 3.25
CA LEU A 77 1.39 -1.99 2.52
C LEU A 77 2.57 -2.23 3.46
N GLU A 78 3.45 -3.15 3.08
CA GLU A 78 4.71 -3.43 3.74
C GLU A 78 5.87 -3.14 2.79
N LEU A 79 6.80 -2.30 3.22
CA LEU A 79 8.08 -2.08 2.56
C LEU A 79 9.18 -2.74 3.38
N HIS A 80 9.92 -3.67 2.77
CA HIS A 80 11.13 -4.21 3.39
C HIS A 80 12.27 -3.20 3.38
N SER A 81 13.28 -3.43 4.23
CA SER A 81 14.51 -2.62 4.23
C SER A 81 15.19 -2.68 2.86
N GLY A 82 15.53 -1.51 2.30
CA GLY A 82 16.10 -1.39 0.96
C GLY A 82 15.06 -1.19 -0.15
N ALA A 83 13.80 -1.51 0.13
CA ALA A 83 12.70 -1.30 -0.80
C ALA A 83 12.30 0.17 -0.91
N LYS A 84 11.67 0.52 -2.04
CA LYS A 84 11.16 1.87 -2.30
C LYS A 84 9.80 1.83 -2.97
N ILE A 85 9.01 2.88 -2.77
CA ILE A 85 7.82 3.19 -3.57
C ILE A 85 7.79 4.68 -3.84
N ARG A 86 7.36 5.06 -5.05
CA ARG A 86 7.20 6.46 -5.45
C ARG A 86 5.76 6.76 -5.84
N ILE A 87 5.23 7.85 -5.29
CA ILE A 87 3.91 8.39 -5.65
C ILE A 87 4.18 9.71 -6.37
N GLU A 88 3.92 9.77 -7.66
CA GLU A 88 4.17 10.96 -8.47
C GLU A 88 3.12 12.05 -8.25
N SER A 89 3.43 13.25 -8.74
CA SER A 89 2.50 14.37 -8.64
C SER A 89 1.20 14.08 -9.41
N GLY A 90 0.06 14.22 -8.74
CA GLY A 90 -1.25 13.90 -9.31
C GLY A 90 -1.70 12.45 -9.09
N ALA A 91 -0.83 11.57 -8.60
CA ALA A 91 -1.21 10.24 -8.15
C ALA A 91 -1.65 10.22 -6.68
N GLN A 92 -2.35 9.14 -6.32
CA GLN A 92 -2.76 8.84 -4.97
C GLN A 92 -2.50 7.37 -4.62
N LEU A 93 -2.01 7.13 -3.41
CA LEU A 93 -2.01 5.83 -2.77
C LEU A 93 -2.85 5.90 -1.50
N THR A 94 -3.89 5.06 -1.42
CA THR A 94 -4.73 4.91 -0.23
C THR A 94 -4.46 3.54 0.41
N VAL A 95 -4.11 3.53 1.70
CA VAL A 95 -3.91 2.32 2.50
C VAL A 95 -4.99 2.23 3.57
N LEU A 96 -5.71 1.10 3.64
CA LEU A 96 -6.99 1.02 4.35
C LEU A 96 -6.95 0.51 5.79
N GLY A 97 -5.98 -0.33 6.16
CA GLY A 97 -5.73 -0.66 7.56
C GLY A 97 -6.80 -1.44 8.34
N TYR A 98 -7.95 -1.79 7.75
CA TYR A 98 -9.04 -2.50 8.43
C TYR A 98 -8.59 -3.84 9.03
N GLY A 99 -8.70 -4.00 10.35
CA GLY A 99 -8.41 -5.28 10.99
C GLY A 99 -6.95 -5.74 10.93
N ILE A 100 -5.99 -4.85 10.63
CA ILE A 100 -4.55 -5.18 10.58
C ILE A 100 -3.90 -4.89 11.94
N PRO A 101 -3.51 -5.91 12.73
CA PRO A 101 -2.94 -5.69 14.06
C PRO A 101 -1.56 -5.02 14.06
N GLY A 102 -0.82 -5.12 12.95
CA GLY A 102 0.55 -4.59 12.77
C GLY A 102 0.64 -3.19 12.17
N GLY A 103 -0.50 -2.50 11.96
CA GLY A 103 -0.56 -1.20 11.30
C GLY A 103 -0.86 -1.30 9.80
N ALA A 104 -1.43 -0.23 9.25
CA ALA A 104 -1.88 -0.19 7.85
C ALA A 104 -0.69 -0.13 6.87
N LEU A 105 0.30 0.70 7.18
CA LEU A 105 1.55 0.86 6.45
C LEU A 105 2.73 0.53 7.35
N LEU A 106 3.44 -0.55 7.05
CA LEU A 106 4.72 -0.90 7.67
C LEU A 106 5.85 -0.45 6.75
N ASN A 107 6.55 0.62 7.13
CA ASN A 107 7.62 1.17 6.30
C ASN A 107 9.00 0.91 6.91
N LEU A 108 9.72 -0.09 6.37
CA LEU A 108 11.14 -0.34 6.66
C LEU A 108 12.08 0.20 5.58
N GLY A 109 11.52 0.69 4.46
CA GLY A 109 12.21 1.18 3.28
C GLY A 109 12.06 2.69 3.09
N ALA A 110 11.78 3.13 1.86
CA ALA A 110 11.54 4.53 1.55
C ALA A 110 10.23 4.75 0.79
N VAL A 111 9.43 5.69 1.27
CA VAL A 111 8.26 6.22 0.56
C VAL A 111 8.59 7.62 0.03
N GLU A 112 8.64 7.75 -1.29
CA GLU A 112 8.90 9.00 -2.01
C GLU A 112 7.57 9.60 -2.48
N ASN A 113 6.98 10.48 -1.68
CA ASN A 113 5.66 11.01 -1.93
C ASN A 113 5.70 12.44 -2.53
N TYR A 114 5.36 12.54 -3.81
CA TYR A 114 5.12 13.78 -4.55
C TYR A 114 3.64 14.03 -4.87
N GLY A 115 2.78 13.05 -4.59
CA GLY A 115 1.33 13.11 -4.74
C GLY A 115 0.64 13.06 -3.39
N THR A 116 -0.36 12.17 -3.28
CA THR A 116 -1.12 11.97 -2.04
C THR A 116 -0.88 10.56 -1.50
N LEU A 117 -0.44 10.47 -0.24
CA LEU A 117 -0.48 9.23 0.54
C LEU A 117 -1.55 9.42 1.60
N GLU A 118 -2.58 8.56 1.56
CA GLU A 118 -3.66 8.57 2.52
C GLU A 118 -3.70 7.23 3.25
N VAL A 119 -3.76 7.27 4.59
CA VAL A 119 -4.00 6.09 5.41
C VAL A 119 -5.33 6.28 6.10
N ILE A 120 -6.28 5.38 5.82
CA ILE A 120 -7.65 5.45 6.31
C ILE A 120 -7.83 4.33 7.35
N GLU A 121 -8.69 4.56 8.34
CA GLU A 121 -9.20 3.55 9.29
C GLU A 121 -8.22 2.52 9.87
N PRO A 122 -7.01 2.93 10.34
CA PRO A 122 -6.12 2.00 11.03
C PRO A 122 -6.70 1.60 12.39
N VAL A 123 -6.67 0.30 12.71
CA VAL A 123 -7.13 -0.20 14.02
C VAL A 123 -6.20 0.22 15.16
N LEU A 124 -4.91 0.45 14.87
CA LEU A 124 -3.91 0.85 15.87
C LEU A 124 -3.00 1.98 15.37
N HIS A 125 -2.08 1.68 14.45
CA HIS A 125 -1.11 2.64 13.89
C HIS A 125 -1.39 2.88 12.41
N ALA A 126 -1.47 4.16 12.01
CA ALA A 126 -1.59 4.55 10.61
C ALA A 126 -0.32 4.18 9.82
N VAL A 127 0.83 4.57 10.35
CA VAL A 127 2.15 4.26 9.78
C VAL A 127 3.04 3.77 10.92
N ASP A 128 3.64 2.61 10.74
CA ASP A 128 4.67 2.09 11.65
C ASP A 128 6.04 2.16 10.96
N TYR A 129 6.98 2.84 11.61
CA TYR A 129 8.38 2.93 11.21
C TYR A 129 9.22 2.05 12.14
N SER A 130 9.16 0.74 12.00
CA SER A 130 9.99 -0.15 12.83
C SER A 130 11.40 -0.32 12.23
N GLY A 131 12.19 0.77 12.15
CA GLY A 131 13.57 0.71 11.70
C GLY A 131 14.01 1.90 10.86
N LYS A 132 14.72 1.66 9.74
CA LYS A 132 15.28 2.67 8.82
C LYS A 132 14.26 3.31 7.88
N GLY A 133 12.96 3.21 8.18
CA GLY A 133 11.90 3.72 7.34
C GLY A 133 11.98 5.22 7.15
N ILE A 134 11.96 5.69 5.90
CA ILE A 134 11.96 7.13 5.57
C ILE A 134 10.70 7.48 4.79
N LEU A 135 10.03 8.58 5.19
CA LEU A 135 9.01 9.23 4.38
C LEU A 135 9.56 10.57 3.86
N ILE A 136 9.66 10.69 2.53
CA ILE A 136 10.10 11.92 1.86
C ILE A 136 8.85 12.61 1.31
N GLN A 137 8.50 13.78 1.87
CA GLN A 137 7.37 14.59 1.41
C GLN A 137 7.87 15.98 0.96
N ARG A 138 7.43 16.45 -0.21
CA ARG A 138 7.75 17.81 -0.67
C ARG A 138 6.96 18.83 0.17
N ARG A 139 7.63 19.86 0.71
CA ARG A 139 6.93 21.04 1.28
C ARG A 139 6.11 21.71 0.17
N SER A 140 4.79 21.73 0.32
CA SER A 140 3.93 22.64 -0.45
C SER A 140 4.18 24.09 0.00
N ASN A 141 3.98 25.05 -0.90
CA ASN A 141 4.15 26.49 -0.65
C ASN A 141 3.20 26.99 0.46
N LEU A 142 3.61 26.85 1.72
CA LEU A 142 2.89 27.41 2.86
C LEU A 142 3.19 28.92 2.96
N SER A 143 2.13 29.72 3.01
CA SER A 143 2.15 31.12 3.44
C SER A 143 2.89 31.25 4.79
N PRO A 144 3.67 32.33 5.04
CA PRO A 144 4.53 32.46 6.22
C PRO A 144 3.83 32.37 7.59
N ASP A 145 2.49 32.46 7.64
CA ASP A 145 1.75 32.70 8.88
C ASP A 145 1.27 31.44 9.63
N HIS A 146 1.61 30.22 9.16
CA HIS A 146 1.24 28.97 9.83
C HIS A 146 2.44 28.09 10.22
N CYS A 147 3.53 28.70 10.66
CA CYS A 147 4.59 27.99 11.37
C CYS A 147 4.10 27.54 12.77
N LYS A 148 3.59 26.31 12.86
CA LYS A 148 3.86 25.44 14.01
C LYS A 148 4.58 24.20 13.51
N CYS A 149 5.83 24.08 13.93
CA CYS A 149 6.72 22.96 13.67
C CYS A 149 6.07 21.61 14.00
N GLU A 150 6.27 20.64 13.12
CA GLU A 150 6.74 19.30 13.51
C GLU A 150 7.50 18.71 12.32
N THR A 151 8.77 19.09 12.22
CA THR A 151 9.74 18.41 11.36
C THR A 151 10.34 17.30 12.20
N THR A 152 9.80 16.09 12.10
CA THR A 152 10.50 14.91 12.57
C THR A 152 11.14 14.25 11.36
N VAL A 153 12.38 14.66 11.06
CA VAL A 153 13.32 13.77 10.40
C VAL A 153 13.68 12.74 11.47
N CYS A 154 13.08 11.54 11.41
CA CYS A 154 13.63 10.42 12.15
C CYS A 154 14.93 10.01 11.44
N LEU A 155 16.07 10.32 12.05
CA LEU A 155 17.35 9.65 11.80
C LEU A 155 17.44 8.37 12.64
#